data_AF-A0AAP5ENS7-F1
#
_entry.id   AF-A0AAP5ENS7-F1
#
_cell.length_a   1.000
_cell.length_b   1.000
_cell.length_c   1.000
_cell.angle_alpha   90.00
_cell.angle_beta   90.00
_cell.angle_gamma   90.00
#
_symmetry.space_group_name_H-M   'P 1'
#
loop_
_entity.id
_entity.type
_entity.pdbx_description
1 polymer ?
#
loop_
_entity_poly.entity_id
_entity_poly.type
_entity_poly.pdbx_seq_one_letter_code
_entity_poly.pdbx_strand_id
1 'polypeptide(L)'
;MINVLPLALAIYWLLEYVVRRASYPGKMEPAGFRPEWIPGGEWAIIVSPGFWLSRCLANRTRPLPKPQSTSARRILITKSNLLNLVVSALIASISLLAMLSTRGALAWSLIADLAALRYISRTTEIAYAFGRDVLTPTENKSGLDKHARLGLALRSYCELFLLAIPVYLLCFPKYATPLKALTLSLCVGTLTNVGYGLPEDHGFRSLLIFPQVIATLSLVLLSLASYISRPEPESAPEAEAGPK
;
A
#
# COMPACT_ATOMS: atom_id res chain seq x y z
N MET A 1 6.35 -25.95 -17.12
CA MET A 1 5.91 -24.62 -16.65
C MET A 1 6.93 -23.60 -17.14
N ILE A 2 6.51 -22.56 -17.87
CA ILE A 2 7.43 -21.51 -18.30
C ILE A 2 7.79 -20.69 -17.05
N ASN A 3 9.07 -20.65 -16.69
CA ASN A 3 9.52 -19.83 -15.56
C ASN A 3 9.57 -18.35 -16.00
N VAL A 4 8.47 -17.63 -15.77
CA VAL A 4 8.33 -16.21 -16.12
C VAL A 4 8.66 -15.27 -14.95
N LEU A 5 8.94 -15.82 -13.77
CA LEU A 5 9.19 -15.04 -12.55
C LEU A 5 10.32 -14.01 -12.70
N PRO A 6 11.48 -14.31 -13.33
CA PRO A 6 12.52 -13.30 -13.53
C PRO A 6 12.06 -12.12 -14.39
N LEU A 7 11.27 -12.39 -15.42
CA LEU A 7 10.68 -11.37 -16.27
C LEU A 7 9.63 -10.54 -15.50
N ALA A 8 8.78 -11.21 -14.71
CA ALA A 8 7.81 -10.54 -13.83
C ALA A 8 8.52 -9.61 -12.83
N LEU A 9 9.61 -10.06 -12.21
CA LEU A 9 10.43 -9.25 -11.30
C LEU A 9 11.00 -8.01 -12.01
N ALA A 10 11.56 -8.17 -13.21
CA ALA A 10 12.12 -7.06 -13.97
C ALA A 10 11.05 -6.02 -14.36
N ILE A 11 9.89 -6.50 -14.86
CA ILE A 11 8.76 -5.63 -15.21
C ILE A 11 8.21 -4.94 -13.95
N TYR A 12 8.09 -5.65 -12.83
CA TYR A 12 7.59 -5.09 -11.58
C TYR A 12 8.52 -3.99 -11.05
N TRP A 13 9.83 -4.21 -11.12
CA TRP A 13 10.83 -3.20 -10.78
C TRP A 13 10.71 -1.95 -11.64
N LEU A 14 10.58 -2.13 -12.96
CA LEU A 14 10.39 -1.01 -13.90
C LEU A 14 9.11 -0.25 -13.57
N LEU A 15 8.02 -0.96 -13.30
CA LEU A 15 6.75 -0.36 -12.92
C LEU A 15 6.87 0.47 -11.64
N GLU A 16 7.46 -0.08 -10.57
CA GLU A 16 7.66 0.67 -9.32
C GLU A 16 8.57 1.89 -9.53
N TYR A 17 9.62 1.76 -10.34
CA TYR A 17 10.48 2.89 -10.70
C TYR A 17 9.68 4.00 -11.40
N VAL A 18 8.88 3.67 -12.40
CA VAL A 18 8.04 4.64 -13.14
C VAL A 18 7.04 5.32 -12.19
N VAL A 19 6.32 4.55 -11.38
CA VAL A 19 5.33 5.07 -10.41
C VAL A 19 5.99 6.02 -9.42
N ARG A 20 7.12 5.63 -8.84
CA ARG A 20 7.82 6.42 -7.83
C ARG A 20 8.45 7.66 -8.42
N ARG A 21 9.02 7.57 -9.63
CA ARG A 21 9.57 8.73 -10.35
C ARG A 21 8.47 9.72 -10.75
N ALA A 22 7.31 9.25 -11.22
CA ALA A 22 6.17 10.10 -11.55
C ALA A 22 5.57 10.79 -10.31
N SER A 23 5.68 10.16 -9.14
CA SER A 23 5.24 10.73 -7.85
C SER A 23 6.19 11.82 -7.33
N TYR A 24 7.46 11.79 -7.74
CA TYR A 24 8.50 12.64 -7.19
C TYR A 24 8.46 14.07 -7.77
N PRO A 25 8.51 15.12 -6.93
CA PRO A 25 8.56 16.51 -7.40
C PRO A 25 9.98 16.87 -7.91
N GLY A 26 10.39 16.30 -9.04
CA GLY A 26 11.75 16.46 -9.59
C GLY A 26 12.19 17.90 -9.85
N LYS A 27 11.23 18.82 -10.06
CA LYS A 27 11.52 20.26 -10.22
C LYS A 27 12.09 20.92 -8.96
N MET A 28 11.95 20.29 -7.80
CA MET A 28 12.47 20.77 -6.51
C MET A 28 13.83 20.15 -6.17
N GLU A 29 14.38 19.28 -7.01
CA GLU A 29 15.65 18.60 -6.73
C GLU A 29 16.85 19.55 -6.95
N PRO A 30 17.80 19.65 -6.00
CA PRO A 30 19.01 20.44 -6.21
C PRO A 30 19.84 19.87 -7.37
N ALA A 31 20.38 20.75 -8.22
CA ALA A 31 21.23 20.33 -9.33
C ALA A 31 22.47 19.57 -8.82
N GLY A 32 22.77 18.41 -9.44
CA GLY A 32 23.96 17.61 -9.11
C GLY A 32 23.90 16.80 -7.82
N PHE A 33 22.75 16.76 -7.12
CA PHE A 33 22.63 15.99 -5.88
C PHE A 33 22.76 14.47 -6.11
N ARG A 34 23.67 13.83 -5.36
CA ARG A 34 23.80 12.37 -5.30
C ARG A 34 23.26 11.90 -3.95
N PRO A 35 22.22 11.06 -3.91
CA PRO A 35 21.72 10.54 -2.64
C PRO A 35 22.78 9.63 -2.01
N GLU A 36 22.97 9.78 -0.70
CA GLU A 36 23.76 8.83 0.09
C GLU A 36 23.08 7.45 0.13
N TRP A 37 23.91 6.40 0.17
CA TRP A 37 23.43 5.06 0.42
C TRP A 37 22.74 4.98 1.78
N ILE A 38 21.66 4.20 1.88
CA ILE A 38 20.89 4.06 3.10
C ILE A 38 21.18 2.68 3.69
N PRO A 39 22.06 2.56 4.70
CA PRO A 39 22.32 1.28 5.34
C PRO A 39 21.09 0.76 6.11
N GLY A 40 20.91 -0.56 6.17
CA GLY A 40 19.87 -1.23 6.96
C GLY A 40 18.49 -1.25 6.32
N GLY A 41 18.40 -1.01 5.01
CA GLY A 41 17.16 -1.03 4.23
C GLY A 41 17.24 -1.89 2.97
N GLU A 42 18.32 -2.65 2.80
CA GLU A 42 18.65 -3.39 1.59
C GLU A 42 17.68 -4.54 1.32
N TRP A 43 17.15 -5.17 2.37
CA TRP A 43 16.12 -6.21 2.25
C TRP A 43 14.90 -5.74 1.47
N ALA A 44 14.58 -4.44 1.54
CA ALA A 44 13.43 -3.86 0.84
C ALA A 44 13.61 -3.84 -0.68
N ILE A 45 14.85 -3.88 -1.19
CA ILE A 45 15.12 -3.99 -2.63
C ILE A 45 14.40 -5.23 -3.20
N ILE A 46 14.42 -6.33 -2.45
CA ILE A 46 13.84 -7.59 -2.91
C ILE A 46 12.35 -7.66 -2.54
N VAL A 47 12.01 -7.36 -1.30
CA VAL A 47 10.66 -7.61 -0.77
C VAL A 47 9.66 -6.51 -1.16
N SER A 48 10.10 -5.25 -1.20
CA SER A 48 9.25 -4.10 -1.50
C SER A 48 10.04 -2.99 -2.21
N PRO A 49 10.35 -3.18 -3.52
CA PRO A 49 11.14 -2.23 -4.28
C PRO A 49 10.50 -0.83 -4.30
N GLY A 50 9.16 -0.77 -4.29
CA GLY A 50 8.41 0.46 -4.12
C GLY A 50 8.72 1.20 -2.81
N PHE A 51 8.82 0.49 -1.69
CA PHE A 51 9.19 1.06 -0.40
C PHE A 51 10.62 1.59 -0.41
N TRP A 52 11.56 0.81 -0.96
CA TRP A 52 12.95 1.22 -1.08
C TRP A 52 13.10 2.49 -1.93
N LEU A 53 12.49 2.53 -3.12
CA LEU A 53 12.47 3.69 -4.01
C LEU A 53 11.83 4.92 -3.34
N SER A 54 10.72 4.75 -2.62
CA SER A 54 10.11 5.82 -1.82
C SER A 54 11.08 6.41 -0.81
N ARG A 55 11.85 5.58 -0.10
CA ARG A 55 12.88 6.04 0.85
C ARG A 55 14.00 6.80 0.15
N CYS A 56 14.51 6.28 -0.97
CA CYS A 56 15.55 6.94 -1.75
C CYS A 56 15.11 8.33 -2.22
N LEU A 57 13.89 8.44 -2.78
CA LEU A 57 13.34 9.71 -3.25
C LEU A 57 13.01 10.67 -2.11
N ALA A 58 12.47 10.18 -0.99
CA ALA A 58 12.23 11.01 0.20
C ALA A 58 13.52 11.51 0.87
N ASN A 59 14.64 10.82 0.67
CA ASN A 59 15.94 11.28 1.13
C ASN A 59 16.50 12.41 0.26
N ARG A 60 16.21 12.40 -1.04
CA ARG A 60 16.59 13.49 -1.96
C ARG A 60 15.93 14.83 -1.65
N THR A 61 14.82 14.83 -0.91
CA THR A 61 14.16 16.08 -0.47
C THR A 61 14.67 16.59 0.88
N ARG A 62 15.51 15.85 1.61
CA ARG A 62 16.03 16.26 2.94
C ARG A 62 16.91 17.51 2.91
N PRO A 63 17.78 17.73 1.90
CA PRO A 63 18.65 18.91 1.87
C PRO A 63 17.90 20.22 1.63
N LEU A 64 16.62 20.16 1.22
CA LEU A 64 15.82 21.36 0.96
C LEU A 64 15.48 22.10 2.26
N PRO A 65 15.27 23.42 2.21
CA PRO A 65 14.74 24.18 3.35
C PRO A 65 13.46 23.52 3.89
N LYS A 66 13.29 23.50 5.23
CA LYS A 66 12.16 22.84 5.93
C LYS A 66 10.79 23.01 5.24
N PRO A 67 10.33 24.22 4.85
CA PRO A 67 9.01 24.35 4.20
C PRO A 67 8.93 23.63 2.85
N GLN A 68 10.00 23.70 2.05
CA GLN A 68 10.07 23.03 0.74
C GLN A 68 10.21 21.51 0.90
N SER A 69 11.02 21.05 1.86
CA SER A 69 11.18 19.61 2.15
C SER A 69 9.86 18.97 2.58
N THR A 70 9.11 19.63 3.46
CA THR A 70 7.79 19.18 3.93
C THR A 70 6.78 19.15 2.78
N SER A 71 6.74 20.19 1.95
CA SER A 71 5.85 20.25 0.77
C SER A 71 6.19 19.15 -0.24
N ALA A 72 7.48 18.95 -0.54
CA ALA A 72 7.94 17.91 -1.45
C ALA A 72 7.58 16.50 -0.94
N ARG A 73 7.72 16.25 0.36
CA ARG A 73 7.30 15.00 1.01
C ARG A 73 5.80 14.78 0.92
N ARG A 74 5.00 15.83 1.19
CA ARG A 74 3.54 15.78 1.05
C ARG A 74 3.14 15.41 -0.38
N ILE A 75 3.74 16.06 -1.38
CA ILE A 75 3.49 15.78 -2.81
C ILE A 75 3.84 14.32 -3.13
N LEU A 76 5.03 13.86 -2.72
CA LEU A 76 5.49 12.49 -2.96
C LEU A 76 4.52 11.47 -2.38
N ILE A 77 4.10 11.64 -1.10
CA ILE A 77 3.19 10.72 -0.41
C ILE A 77 1.81 10.70 -1.10
N THR A 78 1.23 11.88 -1.33
CA THR A 78 -0.13 11.97 -1.88
C THR A 78 -0.21 11.48 -3.33
N LYS A 79 0.78 11.83 -4.17
CA LYS A 79 0.84 11.33 -5.55
C LYS A 79 1.13 9.84 -5.61
N SER A 80 2.06 9.34 -4.79
CA SER A 80 2.39 7.92 -4.73
C SER A 80 1.16 7.10 -4.32
N ASN A 81 0.45 7.51 -3.28
CA ASN A 81 -0.78 6.84 -2.85
C ASN A 81 -1.84 6.78 -3.98
N LEU A 82 -2.07 7.89 -4.69
CA LEU A 82 -3.01 7.91 -5.82
C LEU A 82 -2.56 7.03 -6.98
N LEU A 83 -1.30 7.14 -7.41
CA LEU A 83 -0.77 6.35 -8.52
C LEU A 83 -0.75 4.86 -8.20
N ASN A 84 -0.45 4.48 -6.96
CA ASN A 84 -0.53 3.08 -6.53
C ASN A 84 -1.96 2.54 -6.64
N LEU A 85 -2.96 3.30 -6.18
CA LEU A 85 -4.37 2.93 -6.35
C LEU A 85 -4.74 2.73 -7.82
N VAL A 86 -4.33 3.66 -8.70
CA VAL A 86 -4.60 3.57 -10.15
C VAL A 86 -3.94 2.33 -10.75
N VAL A 87 -2.66 2.07 -10.44
CA VAL A 87 -1.95 0.89 -10.95
C VAL A 87 -2.56 -0.40 -10.43
N SER A 88 -3.00 -0.43 -9.17
CA SER A 88 -3.68 -1.59 -8.58
C SER A 88 -5.04 -1.84 -9.27
N ALA A 89 -5.79 -0.79 -9.61
CA ALA A 89 -7.00 -0.90 -10.43
C ALA A 89 -6.70 -1.44 -11.83
N LEU A 90 -5.67 -0.92 -12.51
CA LEU A 90 -5.27 -1.37 -13.84
C LEU A 90 -4.86 -2.84 -13.85
N ILE A 91 -4.08 -3.29 -12.85
CA ILE A 91 -3.68 -4.70 -12.73
C ILE A 91 -4.89 -5.59 -12.46
N ALA A 92 -5.84 -5.16 -11.63
CA ALA A 92 -7.08 -5.89 -11.43
C ALA A 92 -7.86 -6.04 -12.75
N SER A 93 -7.99 -4.97 -13.54
CA SER A 93 -8.64 -5.02 -14.87
C SER A 93 -7.90 -5.92 -15.86
N ILE A 94 -6.57 -5.82 -15.94
CA ILE A 94 -5.74 -6.68 -16.80
C ILE A 94 -5.87 -8.15 -16.38
N SER A 95 -5.99 -8.43 -15.08
CA SER A 95 -6.17 -9.78 -14.55
C SER A 95 -7.54 -10.38 -14.92
N LEU A 96 -8.59 -9.55 -15.01
CA LEU A 96 -9.87 -9.98 -15.56
C LEU A 96 -9.76 -10.36 -17.04
N LEU A 97 -9.02 -9.58 -17.83
CA LEU A 97 -8.77 -9.90 -19.24
C LEU A 97 -7.90 -11.16 -19.39
N ALA A 98 -6.94 -11.36 -18.48
CA ALA A 98 -6.10 -12.55 -18.45
C ALA A 98 -6.92 -13.85 -18.30
N MET A 99 -8.13 -13.77 -17.73
CA MET A 99 -9.03 -14.91 -17.63
C MET A 99 -9.44 -15.51 -18.98
N LEU A 100 -9.41 -14.70 -20.04
CA LEU A 100 -9.70 -15.15 -21.39
C LEU A 100 -8.54 -15.98 -21.99
N SER A 101 -7.36 -15.94 -21.35
CA SER A 101 -6.19 -16.72 -21.74
C SER A 101 -6.21 -18.12 -21.12
N THR A 102 -5.58 -19.08 -21.79
CA THR A 102 -5.42 -20.43 -21.25
C THR A 102 -4.55 -20.39 -19.99
N ARG A 103 -5.04 -21.03 -18.92
CA ARG A 103 -4.28 -21.15 -17.67
C ARG A 103 -2.92 -21.82 -17.93
N GLY A 104 -1.84 -21.19 -17.44
CA GLY A 104 -0.48 -21.69 -17.63
C GLY A 104 0.18 -21.23 -18.93
N ALA A 105 -0.53 -20.51 -19.81
CA ALA A 105 0.08 -19.76 -20.89
C ALA A 105 1.03 -18.68 -20.33
N LEU A 106 1.96 -18.21 -21.16
CA LEU A 106 2.95 -17.21 -20.78
C LEU A 106 2.29 -15.94 -20.23
N ALA A 107 1.27 -15.43 -20.92
CA ALA A 107 0.55 -14.22 -20.50
C ALA A 107 -0.16 -14.39 -19.14
N TRP A 108 -0.89 -15.50 -18.95
CA TRP A 108 -1.53 -15.81 -17.67
C TRP A 108 -0.51 -15.85 -16.54
N SER A 109 0.57 -16.62 -16.73
CA SER A 109 1.59 -16.83 -15.71
C SER A 109 2.30 -15.52 -15.35
N LEU A 110 2.60 -14.69 -16.35
CA LEU A 110 3.25 -13.40 -16.15
C LEU A 110 2.38 -12.44 -15.33
N ILE A 111 1.08 -12.37 -15.65
CA ILE A 111 0.14 -11.48 -14.93
C ILE A 111 -0.09 -11.98 -13.51
N ALA A 112 -0.19 -13.30 -13.30
CA ALA A 112 -0.32 -13.89 -11.97
C ALA A 112 0.90 -13.59 -11.08
N ASP A 113 2.12 -13.77 -11.60
CA ASP A 113 3.35 -13.48 -10.87
C ASP A 113 3.49 -11.97 -10.57
N LEU A 114 3.15 -11.10 -11.53
CA LEU A 114 3.12 -9.65 -11.33
C LEU A 114 2.11 -9.24 -10.25
N ALA A 115 0.92 -9.83 -10.25
CA ALA A 115 -0.10 -9.57 -9.23
C ALA A 115 0.39 -9.98 -7.84
N ALA A 116 0.98 -11.17 -7.71
CA ALA A 116 1.51 -11.67 -6.45
C ALA A 116 2.67 -10.80 -5.91
N LEU A 117 3.65 -10.47 -6.76
CA LEU A 117 4.78 -9.61 -6.40
C LEU A 117 4.32 -8.23 -5.93
N ARG A 118 3.43 -7.60 -6.71
CA ARG A 118 2.87 -6.29 -6.33
C ARG A 118 2.09 -6.37 -5.04
N TYR A 119 1.24 -7.39 -4.88
CA TYR A 119 0.43 -7.59 -3.68
C TYR A 119 1.32 -7.64 -2.43
N ILE A 120 2.31 -8.53 -2.40
CA ILE A 120 3.23 -8.68 -1.25
C ILE A 120 3.98 -7.38 -0.96
N SER A 121 4.56 -6.76 -1.99
CA SER A 121 5.34 -5.54 -1.85
C SER A 121 4.49 -4.38 -1.31
N ARG A 122 3.27 -4.21 -1.84
CA ARG A 122 2.39 -3.09 -1.53
C ARG A 122 1.69 -3.26 -0.18
N THR A 123 1.27 -4.47 0.18
CA THR A 123 0.74 -4.77 1.53
C THR A 123 1.81 -4.55 2.59
N THR A 124 3.05 -4.94 2.33
CA THR A 124 4.20 -4.70 3.22
C THR A 124 4.45 -3.21 3.39
N GLU A 125 4.45 -2.45 2.30
CA GLU A 125 4.66 -0.99 2.36
C GLU A 125 3.52 -0.28 3.11
N ILE A 126 2.26 -0.69 2.89
CA ILE A 126 1.09 -0.17 3.62
C ILE A 126 1.20 -0.48 5.12
N ALA A 127 1.41 -1.76 5.47
CA ALA A 127 1.53 -2.19 6.86
C ALA A 127 2.67 -1.46 7.58
N TYR A 128 3.84 -1.33 6.94
CA TYR A 128 4.97 -0.60 7.51
C TYR A 128 4.67 0.89 7.69
N ALA A 129 4.09 1.55 6.67
CA ALA A 129 3.81 2.98 6.73
C ALA A 129 2.86 3.31 7.89
N PHE A 130 1.75 2.58 7.99
CA PHE A 130 0.75 2.81 9.04
C PHE A 130 1.19 2.30 10.40
N GLY A 131 1.85 1.13 10.47
CA GLY A 131 2.41 0.61 11.72
C GLY A 131 3.42 1.58 12.33
N ARG A 132 4.30 2.16 11.51
CA ARG A 132 5.24 3.19 11.98
C ARG A 132 4.52 4.46 12.45
N ASP A 133 3.48 4.90 11.73
CA ASP A 133 2.72 6.09 12.10
C ASP A 133 1.98 5.93 13.44
N VAL A 134 1.61 4.70 13.82
CA VAL A 134 1.04 4.36 15.14
C VAL A 134 2.14 4.28 16.22
N LEU A 135 3.22 3.56 15.94
CA LEU A 135 4.25 3.24 16.96
C LEU A 135 5.18 4.42 17.26
N THR A 136 5.36 5.33 16.31
CA THR A 136 6.25 6.47 16.48
C THR A 136 5.41 7.74 16.56
N PRO A 137 5.35 8.43 17.71
CA PRO A 137 4.74 9.76 17.79
C PRO A 137 5.59 10.69 16.91
N THR A 138 5.19 10.83 15.65
CA THR A 138 6.00 11.57 14.68
C THR A 138 5.69 13.05 14.83
N GLU A 139 6.71 13.82 15.21
CA GLU A 139 6.82 15.22 14.75
C GLU A 139 6.41 15.26 13.28
N ASN A 140 5.53 16.18 12.91
CA ASN A 140 4.77 16.14 11.67
C ASN A 140 5.67 16.40 10.42
N LYS A 141 6.54 15.45 10.05
CA LYS A 141 7.60 15.58 9.02
C LYS A 141 7.07 15.80 7.60
N SER A 142 5.80 15.50 7.34
CA SER A 142 5.13 15.71 6.05
C SER A 142 4.14 16.87 6.09
N GLY A 143 3.90 17.46 7.27
CA GLY A 143 2.90 18.52 7.46
C GLY A 143 1.48 18.10 7.09
N LEU A 144 1.19 16.81 6.91
CA LEU A 144 -0.15 16.31 6.61
C LEU A 144 -1.03 16.43 7.86
N ASP A 145 -2.19 17.08 7.70
CA ASP A 145 -3.20 17.14 8.76
C ASP A 145 -3.88 15.76 8.95
N LYS A 146 -4.67 15.66 10.03
CA LYS A 146 -5.36 14.43 10.43
C LYS A 146 -6.34 13.93 9.36
N HIS A 147 -7.07 14.83 8.69
CA HIS A 147 -8.05 14.48 7.67
C HIS A 147 -7.38 13.99 6.38
N ALA A 148 -6.29 14.64 5.97
CA ALA A 148 -5.47 14.24 4.83
C ALA A 148 -4.84 12.86 5.06
N ARG A 149 -4.34 12.59 6.28
CA ARG A 149 -3.85 11.25 6.67
C ARG A 149 -4.95 10.19 6.62
N LEU A 150 -6.14 10.50 7.13
CA LEU A 150 -7.31 9.61 7.04
C LEU A 150 -7.70 9.34 5.58
N GLY A 151 -7.67 10.36 4.72
CA GLY A 151 -7.91 10.21 3.28
C GLY A 151 -6.90 9.28 2.60
N LEU A 152 -5.62 9.35 2.96
CA LEU A 152 -4.59 8.42 2.48
C LEU A 152 -4.81 7.00 2.98
N ALA A 153 -5.22 6.83 4.24
CA ALA A 153 -5.57 5.54 4.82
C ALA A 153 -6.76 4.91 4.11
N LEU A 154 -7.83 5.67 3.86
CA LEU A 154 -9.02 5.18 3.14
C LEU A 154 -8.69 4.75 1.71
N ARG A 155 -7.88 5.53 0.99
CA ARG A 155 -7.41 5.14 -0.35
C ARG A 155 -6.58 3.87 -0.33
N SER A 156 -5.70 3.73 0.66
CA SER A 156 -4.89 2.51 0.85
C SER A 156 -5.78 1.31 1.20
N TYR A 157 -6.85 1.52 1.97
CA TYR A 157 -7.82 0.48 2.29
C TYR A 157 -8.57 0.00 1.04
N CYS A 158 -9.06 0.94 0.20
CA CYS A 158 -9.65 0.59 -1.09
C CYS A 158 -8.63 -0.12 -2.01
N GLU A 159 -7.38 0.32 -2.00
CA GLU A 159 -6.31 -0.31 -2.77
C GLU A 159 -6.09 -1.78 -2.37
N LEU A 160 -6.14 -2.10 -1.07
CA LEU A 160 -5.98 -3.48 -0.60
C LEU A 160 -7.00 -4.44 -1.21
N PHE A 161 -8.25 -4.00 -1.39
CA PHE A 161 -9.26 -4.81 -2.06
C PHE A 161 -8.89 -5.07 -3.53
N LEU A 162 -8.46 -4.03 -4.24
CA LEU A 162 -8.06 -4.13 -5.64
C LEU A 162 -6.79 -4.97 -5.83
N LEU A 163 -5.85 -4.92 -4.90
CA LEU A 163 -4.64 -5.74 -4.91
C LEU A 163 -4.93 -7.23 -4.68
N ALA A 164 -5.89 -7.55 -3.82
CA ALA A 164 -6.19 -8.94 -3.45
C ALA A 164 -7.00 -9.68 -4.52
N ILE A 165 -7.88 -8.98 -5.25
CA ILE A 165 -8.70 -9.57 -6.34
C ILE A 165 -7.85 -10.38 -7.34
N PRO A 166 -6.82 -9.82 -8.00
CA PRO A 166 -6.07 -10.55 -9.01
C PRO A 166 -5.29 -11.74 -8.43
N VAL A 167 -4.83 -11.65 -7.18
CA VAL A 167 -4.19 -12.76 -6.48
C VAL A 167 -5.18 -13.90 -6.27
N TYR A 168 -6.36 -13.63 -5.70
CA TYR A 168 -7.39 -14.65 -5.49
C TYR A 168 -7.91 -15.22 -6.81
N LEU A 169 -8.02 -14.40 -7.84
CA LEU A 169 -8.50 -14.82 -9.14
C LEU A 169 -7.52 -15.74 -9.88
N LEU A 170 -6.23 -15.38 -9.93
CA LEU A 170 -5.25 -16.05 -10.79
C LEU A 170 -4.41 -17.10 -10.06
N CYS A 171 -4.12 -16.89 -8.77
CA CYS A 171 -3.21 -17.76 -8.00
C CYS A 171 -3.96 -18.92 -7.32
N PHE A 172 -5.26 -18.77 -7.06
CA PHE A 172 -6.07 -19.77 -6.36
C PHE A 172 -7.09 -20.43 -7.30
N PRO A 173 -6.89 -21.72 -7.67
CA PRO A 173 -7.84 -22.46 -8.50
C PRO A 173 -9.29 -22.41 -7.98
N LYS A 174 -9.49 -22.52 -6.66
CA LYS A 174 -10.81 -22.57 -6.01
C LYS A 174 -11.63 -21.28 -6.20
N TYR A 175 -10.97 -20.15 -6.40
CA TYR A 175 -11.57 -18.81 -6.49
C TYR A 175 -11.42 -18.20 -7.89
N ALA A 176 -11.20 -19.01 -8.93
CA ALA A 176 -10.96 -18.58 -10.30
C ALA A 176 -12.20 -17.97 -11.02
N THR A 177 -13.17 -17.43 -10.29
CA THR A 177 -14.26 -16.63 -10.85
C THR A 177 -14.21 -15.20 -10.29
N PRO A 178 -14.52 -14.16 -11.10
CA PRO A 178 -14.41 -12.77 -10.65
C PRO A 178 -15.22 -12.48 -9.39
N LEU A 179 -16.46 -12.99 -9.33
CA LEU A 179 -17.34 -12.77 -8.19
C LEU A 179 -16.77 -13.39 -6.92
N LYS A 180 -16.24 -14.62 -6.98
CA LYS A 180 -15.63 -15.28 -5.81
C LYS A 180 -14.37 -14.55 -5.34
N ALA A 181 -13.51 -14.13 -6.26
CA ALA A 181 -12.30 -13.38 -5.93
C ALA A 181 -12.63 -12.01 -5.31
N LEU A 182 -13.63 -11.31 -5.83
CA LEU A 182 -14.14 -10.06 -5.27
C LEU A 182 -14.73 -10.25 -3.87
N THR A 183 -15.64 -11.22 -3.71
CA THR A 183 -16.23 -11.55 -2.41
C THR A 183 -15.15 -11.90 -1.40
N LEU A 184 -14.17 -12.73 -1.78
CA LEU A 184 -13.09 -13.11 -0.88
C LEU A 184 -12.20 -11.91 -0.50
N SER A 185 -11.90 -11.03 -1.46
CA SER A 185 -11.18 -9.77 -1.21
C SER A 185 -11.88 -8.92 -0.16
N LEU A 186 -13.20 -8.78 -0.26
CA LEU A 186 -14.00 -8.06 0.73
C LEU A 186 -14.00 -8.78 2.09
N CYS A 187 -14.28 -10.08 2.11
CA CYS A 187 -14.36 -10.90 3.33
C CYS A 187 -13.06 -10.95 4.14
N VAL A 188 -11.92 -11.11 3.47
CA VAL A 188 -10.60 -11.11 4.13
C VAL A 188 -10.23 -9.69 4.54
N GLY A 189 -10.49 -8.70 3.69
CA GLY A 189 -10.13 -7.31 3.96
C GLY A 189 -10.92 -6.66 5.11
N THR A 190 -12.16 -7.10 5.35
CA THR A 190 -12.96 -6.63 6.50
C THR A 190 -12.70 -7.41 7.79
N LEU A 191 -11.80 -8.40 7.78
CA LEU A 191 -11.43 -9.24 8.93
C LEU A 191 -12.56 -10.11 9.50
N THR A 192 -13.71 -10.20 8.84
CA THR A 192 -14.87 -10.94 9.38
C THR A 192 -14.89 -12.41 8.96
N ASN A 193 -14.15 -12.80 7.91
CA ASN A 193 -14.31 -14.13 7.30
C ASN A 193 -13.00 -14.71 6.72
N VAL A 194 -11.87 -14.55 7.43
CA VAL A 194 -10.55 -15.05 6.96
C VAL A 194 -10.56 -16.59 6.77
N GLY A 195 -11.30 -17.31 7.60
CA GLY A 195 -11.44 -18.77 7.50
C GLY A 195 -12.04 -19.26 6.19
N TYR A 196 -12.89 -18.46 5.53
CA TYR A 196 -13.46 -18.80 4.22
C TYR A 196 -12.41 -18.81 3.09
N GLY A 197 -11.32 -18.08 3.29
CA GLY A 197 -10.19 -18.02 2.36
C GLY A 197 -9.22 -19.18 2.48
N LEU A 198 -9.19 -19.87 3.63
CA LEU A 198 -8.22 -20.93 3.88
C LEU A 198 -8.65 -22.20 3.13
N PRO A 199 -7.83 -22.71 2.19
CA PRO A 199 -8.07 -24.02 1.61
C PRO A 199 -7.81 -25.12 2.65
N GLU A 200 -8.45 -26.28 2.45
CA GLU A 200 -8.28 -27.47 3.28
C GLU A 200 -6.84 -28.00 3.23
N ASP A 201 -6.17 -27.84 2.07
CA ASP A 201 -4.75 -28.09 1.93
C ASP A 201 -3.94 -26.84 2.31
N HIS A 202 -3.20 -26.90 3.42
CA HIS A 202 -2.35 -25.82 3.93
C HIS A 202 -1.06 -25.58 3.09
N GLY A 203 -1.19 -25.53 1.77
CA GLY A 203 -0.06 -25.25 0.87
C GLY A 203 0.46 -23.81 0.98
N PHE A 204 1.68 -23.59 0.49
CA PHE A 204 2.36 -22.28 0.54
C PHE A 204 1.53 -21.11 -0.02
N ARG A 205 0.64 -21.36 -1.01
CA ARG A 205 -0.25 -20.33 -1.57
C ARG A 205 -1.21 -19.75 -0.54
N SER A 206 -1.62 -20.52 0.46
CA SER A 206 -2.50 -20.05 1.55
C SER A 206 -1.87 -18.90 2.34
N LEU A 207 -0.54 -18.79 2.35
CA LEU A 207 0.17 -17.68 2.98
C LEU A 207 -0.13 -16.33 2.30
N LEU A 208 -0.57 -16.31 1.03
CA LEU A 208 -0.92 -15.10 0.30
C LEU A 208 -2.18 -14.40 0.81
N ILE A 209 -2.92 -14.98 1.77
CA ILE A 209 -4.10 -14.33 2.38
C ILE A 209 -3.67 -13.36 3.49
N PHE A 210 -2.64 -13.72 4.24
CA PHE A 210 -2.23 -12.99 5.45
C PHE A 210 -1.67 -11.59 5.20
N PRO A 211 -0.97 -11.27 4.09
CA PRO A 211 -0.50 -9.91 3.87
C PRO A 211 -1.63 -8.88 3.83
N GLN A 212 -2.80 -9.22 3.26
CA GLN A 212 -3.98 -8.36 3.32
C GLN A 212 -4.47 -8.21 4.77
N VAL A 213 -4.58 -9.31 5.53
CA VAL A 213 -5.00 -9.29 6.94
C VAL A 213 -4.10 -8.38 7.78
N ILE A 214 -2.78 -8.51 7.64
CA ILE A 214 -1.81 -7.69 8.38
C ILE A 214 -1.93 -6.21 8.00
N ALA A 215 -2.08 -5.91 6.70
CA ALA A 215 -2.23 -4.54 6.23
C ALA A 215 -3.55 -3.90 6.68
N THR A 216 -4.67 -4.64 6.66
CA THR A 216 -5.96 -4.13 7.14
C THR A 216 -6.00 -3.96 8.66
N LEU A 217 -5.39 -4.88 9.42
CA LEU A 217 -5.19 -4.71 10.86
C LEU A 217 -4.38 -3.44 11.17
N SER A 218 -3.30 -3.19 10.43
CA SER A 218 -2.48 -1.98 10.61
C SER A 218 -3.29 -0.70 10.40
N LEU A 219 -4.22 -0.70 9.42
CA LEU A 219 -5.13 0.41 9.15
C LEU A 219 -6.20 0.60 10.24
N VAL A 220 -6.77 -0.49 10.76
CA VAL A 220 -7.75 -0.45 11.86
C VAL A 220 -7.11 0.04 13.15
N LEU A 221 -5.89 -0.42 13.47
CA LEU A 221 -5.17 0.08 14.64
C LEU A 221 -4.88 1.57 14.55
N LEU A 222 -4.54 2.08 13.35
CA LEU A 222 -4.38 3.52 13.12
C LEU A 222 -5.69 4.29 13.33
N SER A 223 -6.82 3.78 12.82
CA SER A 223 -8.10 4.47 12.97
C SER A 223 -8.54 4.54 14.44
N LEU A 224 -8.33 3.46 15.19
CA LEU A 224 -8.56 3.40 16.64
C LEU A 224 -7.63 4.36 17.41
N ALA A 225 -6.32 4.29 17.17
CA ALA A 225 -5.34 5.17 17.81
C ALA A 225 -5.68 6.65 17.55
N SER A 226 -6.05 6.97 16.31
CA SER A 226 -6.43 8.33 15.91
C SER A 226 -7.79 8.78 16.48
N TYR A 227 -8.68 7.85 16.85
CA TYR A 227 -9.94 8.15 17.53
C TYR A 227 -9.72 8.43 19.02
N ILE A 228 -8.95 7.55 19.69
CA ILE A 228 -8.60 7.68 21.11
C ILE A 228 -7.78 8.95 21.37
N SER A 229 -6.92 9.34 20.43
CA SER A 229 -6.10 10.56 20.55
C SER A 229 -6.87 11.87 20.32
N ARG A 230 -8.22 11.87 20.30
CA ARG A 230 -9.02 13.10 20.22
C ARG A 230 -9.01 13.76 21.60
N PRO A 231 -8.55 15.02 21.74
CA PRO A 231 -8.77 15.75 22.98
C PRO A 231 -10.28 15.84 23.21
N GLU A 232 -10.72 15.59 24.44
CA GLU A 232 -12.11 15.82 24.84
C GLU A 232 -12.45 17.30 24.57
N PRO A 233 -13.62 17.60 23.99
CA PRO A 233 -14.05 18.99 23.92
C PRO A 233 -14.14 19.51 25.36
N GLU A 234 -13.42 20.59 25.67
CA GLU A 234 -13.63 21.34 26.91
C GLU A 234 -15.14 21.57 27.04
N SER A 235 -15.74 20.97 28.07
CA SER A 235 -17.11 21.26 28.45
C SER A 235 -17.23 22.78 28.56
N ALA A 236 -18.11 23.37 27.74
CA ALA A 236 -18.38 24.80 27.78
C ALA A 236 -18.62 25.24 29.23
N PRO A 237 -18.05 26.37 29.69
CA PRO A 237 -18.27 26.83 31.05
C PRO A 237 -19.78 26.96 31.29
N GLU A 238 -20.26 26.30 32.34
CA GLU A 238 -21.63 26.42 32.82
C GLU A 238 -21.95 27.92 32.94
N ALA A 239 -22.95 28.36 32.19
CA ALA A 239 -23.44 29.72 32.28
C ALA A 239 -23.87 29.96 33.74
N GLU A 240 -23.17 30.86 34.42
CA GLU A 240 -23.49 31.32 35.76
C GLU A 240 -24.98 31.70 35.82
N ALA A 241 -25.76 30.88 36.52
CA ALA A 241 -27.12 31.22 36.89
C ALA A 241 -27.06 32.42 37.84
N GLY A 242 -27.37 33.61 37.31
CA GLY A 242 -27.46 34.84 38.10
C GLY A 242 -28.47 34.70 39.25
N PRO A 243 -28.19 35.27 40.43
CA PRO A 243 -29.07 35.18 41.59
C PRO A 243 -30.37 35.94 41.36
N LYS A 244 -31.48 35.33 41.77
CA LYS A 244 -32.82 35.96 41.88
C LYS A 244 -32.90 36.85 43.11
#